data_AF-A0A2S7D385-F1
#
_entry.id   AF-A0A2S7D385-F1
#
_cell.length_a   1.000
_cell.length_b   1.000
_cell.length_c   1.000
_cell.angle_alpha   90.00
_cell.angle_beta   90.00
_cell.angle_gamma   90.00
#
_symmetry.space_group_name_H-M   'P 1'
#
loop_
_entity.id
_entity.type
_entity.pdbx_description
1 polymer ?
#
loop_
_entity_poly.entity_id
_entity_poly.type
_entity_poly.pdbx_seq_one_letter_code
_entity_poly.pdbx_strand_id
1 'polypeptide(L)'
;MISFTINNSMFMQPRNTPESAWLGHIPFAAWLVELVRPDILVELGTHRGASYLAFCQAVQTCAAPTRCYAVDTWQGDEHAGEYGDEVFLPLLDYHERNYADFSRLMRMRFEEAVEYFDDGTVDVLHIDGLHTYEAVRNDFETWQAKLSRRAVVLFHDINVRERGFGVWKYWDEMRVQYPSFAFTHTHGLGVLLVGPEQPQPLLDLCRLDDANGDAVLGNRLFDQLGKLIDANIDIVTLAREQGRLIGLVNEHETARQALSQEVVDLKTGLEQRIDALHKAALKMDELTSSLDAADLLLREQLSHSQAILASREKENQDLNASLLSITRELERVRGSLSWRLMGPLRRVRRLFG
;
A
#
# COMPACT_ATOMS: atom_id res chain seq x y z
N MET A 1 43.05 -6.69 -31.20
CA MET A 1 42.76 -7.75 -30.21
C MET A 1 42.72 -7.01 -28.89
N ILE A 2 41.56 -6.97 -28.23
CA ILE A 2 41.38 -6.14 -27.02
C ILE A 2 42.38 -6.64 -25.96
N SER A 3 43.34 -5.80 -25.57
CA SER A 3 44.37 -6.12 -24.57
C SER A 3 43.89 -5.79 -23.14
N PHE A 4 42.60 -5.98 -22.87
CA PHE A 4 42.00 -5.72 -21.56
C PHE A 4 41.69 -7.05 -20.87
N THR A 5 42.20 -7.22 -19.65
CA THR A 5 42.04 -8.45 -18.87
C THR A 5 40.64 -8.55 -18.29
N ILE A 6 39.89 -9.57 -18.69
CA ILE A 6 38.62 -9.94 -18.06
C ILE A 6 38.91 -10.76 -16.79
N ASN A 7 38.19 -10.51 -15.71
CA ASN A 7 38.24 -11.28 -14.47
C ASN A 7 36.83 -11.69 -14.01
N ASN A 8 36.71 -12.52 -12.98
CA ASN A 8 35.42 -13.09 -12.60
C ASN A 8 34.56 -12.10 -11.80
N SER A 9 35.18 -11.21 -11.03
CA SER A 9 34.48 -10.25 -10.17
C SER A 9 33.62 -9.26 -10.95
N MET A 10 33.91 -8.96 -12.21
CA MET A 10 33.06 -8.08 -13.02
C MET A 10 31.63 -8.62 -13.23
N PHE A 11 31.40 -9.92 -13.01
CA PHE A 11 30.08 -10.55 -13.09
C PHE A 11 29.38 -10.70 -11.72
N MET A 12 29.96 -10.11 -10.67
CA MET A 12 29.41 -10.13 -9.32
C MET A 12 28.00 -9.55 -9.29
N GLN A 13 27.06 -10.30 -8.71
CA GLN A 13 25.71 -9.81 -8.46
C GLN A 13 25.68 -9.00 -7.16
N PRO A 14 25.28 -7.72 -7.17
CA PRO A 14 25.25 -6.91 -5.95
C PRO A 14 24.19 -7.45 -4.96
N ARG A 15 24.58 -7.52 -3.67
CA ARG A 15 23.69 -7.96 -2.57
C ARG A 15 22.79 -6.82 -2.07
N ASN A 16 23.21 -5.58 -2.28
CA ASN A 16 22.47 -4.38 -1.94
C ASN A 16 22.61 -3.38 -3.08
N THR A 17 21.49 -2.80 -3.50
CA THR A 17 21.39 -1.85 -4.61
C THR A 17 20.53 -0.68 -4.15
N PRO A 18 21.03 0.16 -3.23
CA PRO A 18 20.30 1.35 -2.82
C PRO A 18 20.18 2.29 -4.03
N GLU A 19 19.12 3.10 -4.05
CA GLU A 19 18.89 4.07 -5.14
C GLU A 19 20.12 4.96 -5.33
N SER A 20 20.70 4.91 -6.52
CA SER A 20 21.89 5.66 -6.87
C SER A 20 22.08 5.67 -8.38
N ALA A 21 22.61 6.78 -8.88
CA ALA A 21 23.07 6.91 -10.24
C ALA A 21 24.31 6.07 -10.53
N TRP A 22 25.00 5.51 -9.53
CA TRP A 22 26.30 4.85 -9.66
C TRP A 22 26.22 3.35 -9.99
N LEU A 23 25.05 2.71 -9.84
CA LEU A 23 24.91 1.23 -9.88
C LEU A 23 25.50 0.56 -11.12
N GLY A 24 25.47 1.25 -12.27
CA GLY A 24 26.07 0.76 -13.52
C GLY A 24 27.60 0.53 -13.45
N HIS A 25 28.30 1.15 -12.50
CA HIS A 25 29.75 1.02 -12.31
C HIS A 25 30.16 -0.13 -11.38
N ILE A 26 29.22 -0.84 -10.74
CA ILE A 26 29.50 -1.99 -9.87
C ILE A 26 30.41 -3.04 -10.53
N PRO A 27 30.23 -3.43 -11.80
CA PRO A 27 31.12 -4.37 -12.48
C PRO A 27 32.57 -3.87 -12.56
N PHE A 28 32.77 -2.57 -12.77
CA PHE A 28 34.10 -1.97 -12.80
C PHE A 28 34.74 -1.92 -11.42
N ALA A 29 33.98 -1.56 -10.39
CA ALA A 29 34.46 -1.55 -9.01
C ALA A 29 34.91 -2.95 -8.56
N ALA A 30 34.14 -3.98 -8.89
CA ALA A 30 34.51 -5.36 -8.61
C ALA A 30 35.77 -5.78 -9.36
N TRP A 31 35.83 -5.47 -10.67
CA TRP A 31 37.01 -5.72 -11.51
C TRP A 31 38.27 -5.07 -10.95
N LEU A 32 38.16 -3.81 -10.53
CA LEU A 32 39.27 -3.01 -10.00
C LEU A 32 39.80 -3.61 -8.69
N VAL A 33 38.92 -4.00 -7.77
CA VAL A 33 39.32 -4.60 -6.48
C VAL A 33 40.03 -5.94 -6.68
N GLU A 34 39.53 -6.80 -7.56
CA GLU A 34 40.19 -8.09 -7.84
C GLU A 34 41.58 -7.89 -8.45
N LEU A 35 41.71 -6.88 -9.33
CA LEU A 35 42.97 -6.58 -10.02
C LEU A 35 44.00 -5.92 -9.11
N VAL A 36 43.60 -4.86 -8.39
CA VAL A 36 44.52 -4.02 -7.62
C VAL A 36 44.80 -4.64 -6.25
N ARG A 37 43.81 -5.31 -5.65
CA ARG A 37 43.85 -5.80 -4.26
C ARG A 37 44.42 -4.72 -3.32
N PRO A 38 43.72 -3.58 -3.18
CA PRO A 38 44.23 -2.44 -2.42
C PRO A 38 44.41 -2.79 -0.94
N ASP A 39 45.40 -2.21 -0.27
CA ASP A 39 45.55 -2.33 1.17
C ASP A 39 44.60 -1.36 1.90
N ILE A 40 44.42 -0.17 1.34
CA ILE A 40 43.47 0.84 1.81
C ILE A 40 42.62 1.35 0.65
N LEU A 41 41.30 1.30 0.83
CA LEU A 41 40.30 1.91 -0.04
C LEU A 41 39.52 2.96 0.74
N VAL A 42 39.45 4.18 0.20
CA VAL A 42 38.70 5.29 0.79
C VAL A 42 37.67 5.80 -0.22
N GLU A 43 36.46 6.04 0.26
CA GLU A 43 35.42 6.77 -0.47
C GLU A 43 35.09 8.08 0.26
N LEU A 44 35.03 9.17 -0.50
CA LEU A 44 34.60 10.49 -0.08
C LEU A 44 33.26 10.79 -0.72
N GLY A 45 32.21 10.94 0.09
CA GLY A 45 30.83 11.06 -0.38
C GLY A 45 30.22 9.68 -0.58
N THR A 46 29.52 9.19 0.45
CA THR A 46 28.99 7.82 0.48
C THR A 46 27.48 7.79 0.38
N HIS A 47 26.78 8.81 0.88
CA HIS A 47 25.33 8.91 0.82
C HIS A 47 24.64 7.59 1.28
N ARG A 48 23.87 6.92 0.41
CA ARG A 48 23.20 5.63 0.68
C ARG A 48 24.12 4.40 0.55
N GLY A 49 25.37 4.58 0.12
CA GLY A 49 26.41 3.55 0.09
C GLY A 49 26.43 2.64 -1.13
N ALA A 50 25.80 3.01 -2.25
CA ALA A 50 25.74 2.16 -3.44
C ALA A 50 27.14 1.70 -3.92
N SER A 51 28.04 2.66 -4.13
CA SER A 51 29.42 2.44 -4.52
C SER A 51 30.22 1.75 -3.42
N TYR A 52 30.15 2.27 -2.20
CA TYR A 52 30.90 1.74 -1.08
C TYR A 52 30.59 0.27 -0.75
N LEU A 53 29.31 -0.09 -0.73
CA LEU A 53 28.87 -1.45 -0.43
C LEU A 53 29.28 -2.39 -1.58
N ALA A 54 29.31 -1.92 -2.83
CA ALA A 54 29.82 -2.68 -3.95
C ALA A 54 31.34 -2.95 -3.83
N PHE A 55 32.13 -1.94 -3.43
CA PHE A 55 33.55 -2.12 -3.11
C PHE A 55 33.75 -3.11 -1.96
N CYS A 56 33.01 -2.96 -0.85
CA CYS A 56 33.10 -3.87 0.29
C CYS A 56 32.73 -5.31 -0.10
N GLN A 57 31.68 -5.49 -0.91
CA GLN A 57 31.30 -6.79 -1.42
C GLN A 57 32.40 -7.41 -2.29
N ALA A 58 33.02 -6.61 -3.17
CA ALA A 58 34.13 -7.07 -4.00
C ALA A 58 35.34 -7.48 -3.14
N VAL A 59 35.70 -6.67 -2.14
CA VAL A 59 36.79 -6.98 -1.20
C VAL A 59 36.54 -8.32 -0.51
N GLN A 60 35.33 -8.52 0.02
CA GLN A 60 34.95 -9.77 0.69
C GLN A 60 34.96 -10.96 -0.28
N THR A 61 34.44 -10.79 -1.50
CA THR A 61 34.34 -11.85 -2.52
C THR A 61 35.72 -12.27 -3.03
N CYS A 62 36.63 -11.32 -3.20
CA CYS A 62 38.00 -11.57 -3.65
C CYS A 62 38.97 -11.94 -2.52
N ALA A 63 38.48 -11.97 -1.26
CA ALA A 63 39.31 -12.09 -0.06
C ALA A 63 40.52 -11.16 -0.12
N ALA A 64 40.30 -9.90 -0.51
CA ALA A 64 41.35 -8.89 -0.60
C ALA A 64 41.76 -8.43 0.81
N PRO A 65 43.06 -8.19 1.08
CA PRO A 65 43.54 -7.74 2.39
C PRO A 65 43.27 -6.24 2.61
N THR A 66 42.06 -5.79 2.27
CA THR A 66 41.73 -4.36 2.16
C THR A 66 41.05 -3.86 3.43
N ARG A 67 41.50 -2.71 3.92
CA ARG A 67 40.75 -1.90 4.89
C ARG A 67 39.95 -0.83 4.12
N CYS A 68 38.65 -0.75 4.39
CA CYS A 68 37.75 0.15 3.68
C CYS A 68 37.26 1.27 4.60
N TYR A 69 37.15 2.49 4.07
CA TYR A 69 36.68 3.66 4.80
C TYR A 69 35.73 4.48 3.94
N ALA A 70 34.51 4.70 4.44
CA ALA A 70 33.53 5.59 3.83
C ALA A 70 33.48 6.86 4.67
N VAL A 71 33.76 8.01 4.06
CA VAL A 71 33.75 9.30 4.73
C VAL A 71 32.61 10.12 4.15
N ASP A 72 31.73 10.58 5.04
CA ASP A 72 30.61 11.46 4.71
C ASP A 72 30.14 12.15 6.01
N THR A 73 29.50 13.31 5.90
CA THR A 73 28.86 13.94 7.06
C THR A 73 27.50 13.33 7.39
N TRP A 74 26.87 12.71 6.39
CA TRP A 74 25.46 12.34 6.35
C TRP A 74 24.53 13.49 6.78
N GLN A 75 24.81 14.69 6.24
CA GLN A 75 23.99 15.90 6.39
C GLN A 75 23.48 16.43 5.04
N GLY A 76 23.95 15.85 3.92
CA GLY A 76 23.63 16.32 2.58
C GLY A 76 24.44 17.53 2.11
N ASP A 77 24.18 17.94 0.87
CA ASP A 77 24.83 19.09 0.23
C ASP A 77 23.93 19.71 -0.86
N GLU A 78 24.42 20.72 -1.58
CA GLU A 78 23.66 21.43 -2.61
C GLU A 78 23.21 20.54 -3.78
N HIS A 79 23.99 19.51 -4.14
CA HIS A 79 23.69 18.64 -5.28
C HIS A 79 22.92 17.36 -4.89
N ALA A 80 23.18 16.83 -3.69
CA ALA A 80 22.51 15.64 -3.18
C ALA A 80 21.22 15.96 -2.40
N GLY A 81 21.03 17.22 -2.00
CA GLY A 81 19.96 17.67 -1.11
C GLY A 81 20.28 17.37 0.36
N GLU A 82 19.53 18.00 1.28
CA GLU A 82 19.66 17.74 2.72
C GLU A 82 19.08 16.36 3.09
N TYR A 83 19.82 15.58 3.87
CA TYR A 83 19.39 14.30 4.43
C TYR A 83 20.11 14.01 5.75
N GLY A 84 19.61 13.05 6.51
CA GLY A 84 20.13 12.72 7.84
C GLY A 84 20.08 11.23 8.17
N ASP A 85 19.62 10.94 9.38
CA ASP A 85 19.66 9.60 9.97
C ASP A 85 18.80 8.57 9.20
N GLU A 86 17.81 9.01 8.43
CA GLU A 86 17.03 8.16 7.53
C GLU A 86 17.85 7.58 6.36
N VAL A 87 18.98 8.20 6.02
CA VAL A 87 19.96 7.66 5.06
C VAL A 87 21.05 6.90 5.81
N PHE A 88 21.59 7.47 6.89
CA PHE A 88 22.72 6.90 7.60
C PHE A 88 22.40 5.61 8.35
N LEU A 89 21.29 5.55 9.11
CA LEU A 89 21.00 4.40 9.97
C LEU A 89 20.73 3.10 9.19
N PRO A 90 19.97 3.09 8.07
CA PRO A 90 19.83 1.88 7.26
C PRO A 90 21.14 1.40 6.66
N LEU A 91 22.00 2.32 6.22
CA LEU A 91 23.33 2.00 5.72
C LEU A 91 24.20 1.41 6.83
N LEU A 92 24.25 2.04 8.00
CA LEU A 92 25.01 1.58 9.15
C LEU A 92 24.60 0.17 9.58
N ASP A 93 23.30 -0.08 9.72
CA ASP A 93 22.79 -1.39 10.12
C ASP A 93 23.13 -2.48 9.09
N TYR A 94 23.01 -2.19 7.80
CA TYR A 94 23.44 -3.14 6.76
C TYR A 94 24.96 -3.35 6.79
N HIS A 95 25.75 -2.28 6.88
CA HIS A 95 27.20 -2.32 6.90
C HIS A 95 27.74 -3.13 8.08
N GLU A 96 27.27 -2.85 9.29
CA GLU A 96 27.71 -3.54 10.51
C GLU A 96 27.48 -5.04 10.45
N ARG A 97 26.34 -5.46 9.89
CA ARG A 97 25.98 -6.87 9.74
C ARG A 97 26.83 -7.62 8.70
N ASN A 98 27.46 -6.93 7.76
CA ASN A 98 28.07 -7.57 6.59
C ASN A 98 29.59 -7.30 6.43
N TYR A 99 30.09 -6.15 6.91
CA TYR A 99 31.43 -5.64 6.55
C TYR A 99 32.24 -5.07 7.74
N ALA A 100 31.71 -5.09 8.97
CA ALA A 100 32.36 -4.53 10.16
C ALA A 100 33.77 -5.10 10.45
N ASP A 101 34.13 -6.27 9.93
CA ASP A 101 35.44 -6.88 10.18
C ASP A 101 36.61 -6.11 9.55
N PHE A 102 36.38 -5.40 8.44
CA PHE A 102 37.44 -4.72 7.68
C PHE A 102 37.08 -3.31 7.21
N SER A 103 35.85 -2.86 7.46
CA SER A 103 35.29 -1.64 6.90
C SER A 103 34.78 -0.70 7.99
N ARG A 104 34.85 0.62 7.78
CA ARG A 104 34.43 1.65 8.75
C ARG A 104 33.68 2.79 8.07
N LEU A 105 32.55 3.19 8.65
CA LEU A 105 31.83 4.42 8.29
C LEU A 105 32.33 5.57 9.19
N MET A 106 32.85 6.64 8.60
CA MET A 106 33.45 7.79 9.27
C MET A 106 32.55 9.02 9.09
N ARG A 107 31.69 9.29 10.09
CA ARG A 107 30.73 10.41 10.07
C ARG A 107 31.41 11.75 10.40
N MET A 108 32.10 12.34 9.41
CA MET A 108 32.89 13.57 9.52
C MET A 108 33.20 14.19 8.15
N ARG A 109 33.80 15.38 8.12
CA ARG A 109 34.24 16.02 6.87
C ARG A 109 35.51 15.37 6.32
N PHE A 110 35.75 15.50 5.02
CA PHE A 110 36.88 14.86 4.34
C PHE A 110 38.22 15.40 4.84
N GLU A 111 38.30 16.68 5.17
CA GLU A 111 39.52 17.33 5.71
C GLU A 111 39.80 16.91 7.16
N GLU A 112 38.81 16.36 7.87
CA GLU A 112 39.01 15.78 9.20
C GLU A 112 39.48 14.33 9.08
N ALA A 113 38.91 13.59 8.12
CA ALA A 113 39.24 12.18 7.91
C ALA A 113 40.67 11.98 7.40
N VAL A 114 41.22 12.91 6.62
CA VAL A 114 42.57 12.81 6.02
C VAL A 114 43.67 12.62 7.08
N GLU A 115 43.48 13.14 8.29
CA GLU A 115 44.43 13.04 9.41
C GLU A 115 44.56 11.62 9.99
N TYR A 116 43.61 10.72 9.67
CA TYR A 116 43.64 9.32 10.11
C TYR A 116 44.43 8.39 9.17
N PHE A 117 44.97 8.93 8.08
CA PHE A 117 45.70 8.18 7.07
C PHE A 117 47.16 8.61 6.99
N ASP A 118 48.06 7.63 6.96
CA ASP A 118 49.48 7.85 6.72
C ASP A 118 49.72 8.23 5.25
N ASP A 119 50.73 9.07 5.00
CA ASP A 119 51.11 9.46 3.65
C ASP A 119 51.52 8.24 2.81
N GLY A 120 51.11 8.22 1.55
CA GLY A 120 51.47 7.16 0.61
C GLY A 120 50.80 5.80 0.85
N THR A 121 49.69 5.72 1.58
CA THR A 121 49.04 4.45 1.95
C THR A 121 47.71 4.14 1.27
N VAL A 122 47.03 5.14 0.69
CA VAL A 122 45.72 4.97 0.04
C VAL A 122 45.93 4.48 -1.40
N ASP A 123 45.49 3.26 -1.69
CA ASP A 123 45.65 2.63 -3.00
C ASP A 123 44.45 2.88 -3.92
N VAL A 124 43.25 3.03 -3.36
CA VAL A 124 42.06 3.42 -4.12
C VAL A 124 41.37 4.56 -3.39
N LEU A 125 41.18 5.68 -4.08
CA LEU A 125 40.41 6.82 -3.61
C LEU A 125 39.23 7.05 -4.56
N HIS A 126 38.00 6.94 -4.06
CA HIS A 126 36.79 7.28 -4.80
C HIS A 126 36.26 8.63 -4.31
N ILE A 127 36.12 9.59 -5.22
CA ILE A 127 35.64 10.94 -4.94
C ILE A 127 34.26 11.11 -5.60
N ASP A 128 33.23 11.20 -4.76
CA ASP A 128 31.82 11.40 -5.11
C ASP A 128 31.12 12.32 -4.09
N GLY A 129 31.84 13.35 -3.63
CA GLY A 129 31.33 14.41 -2.75
C GLY A 129 30.59 15.50 -3.53
N LEU A 130 30.70 16.76 -3.08
CA LEU A 130 30.06 17.88 -3.77
C LEU A 130 30.66 18.09 -5.18
N HIS A 131 29.83 18.02 -6.21
CA HIS A 131 30.27 18.01 -7.62
C HIS A 131 30.64 19.38 -8.23
N THR A 132 30.95 20.40 -7.42
CA THR A 132 31.49 21.68 -7.94
C THR A 132 32.96 21.53 -8.30
N TYR A 133 33.49 22.44 -9.13
CA TYR A 133 34.91 22.39 -9.53
C TYR A 133 35.83 22.59 -8.33
N GLU A 134 35.49 23.53 -7.46
CA GLU A 134 36.26 23.90 -6.28
C GLU A 134 36.29 22.76 -5.26
N ALA A 135 35.16 22.09 -5.03
CA ALA A 135 35.06 20.99 -4.08
C ALA A 135 35.87 19.76 -4.52
N VAL A 136 35.63 19.25 -5.74
CA VAL A 136 36.37 18.07 -6.24
C VAL A 136 37.89 18.31 -6.30
N ARG A 137 38.29 19.54 -6.65
CA ARG A 137 39.69 19.94 -6.66
C ARG A 137 40.27 19.93 -5.25
N ASN A 138 39.56 20.53 -4.29
CA ASN A 138 39.96 20.53 -2.89
C ASN A 138 40.09 19.10 -2.34
N ASP A 139 39.14 18.22 -2.66
CA ASP A 139 39.15 16.83 -2.22
C ASP A 139 40.37 16.09 -2.75
N PHE A 140 40.66 16.18 -4.04
CA PHE A 140 41.84 15.54 -4.62
C PHE A 140 43.15 16.12 -4.09
N GLU A 141 43.30 17.45 -4.06
CA GLU A 141 44.54 18.10 -3.62
C GLU A 141 44.83 17.84 -2.14
N THR A 142 43.79 17.81 -1.29
CA THR A 142 43.92 17.49 0.14
C THR A 142 44.38 16.05 0.36
N TRP A 143 43.87 15.11 -0.42
CA TRP A 143 44.18 13.68 -0.28
C TRP A 143 45.43 13.25 -1.05
N GLN A 144 46.00 14.12 -1.90
CA GLN A 144 47.10 13.76 -2.80
C GLN A 144 48.31 13.16 -2.06
N ALA A 145 48.69 13.68 -0.89
CA ALA A 145 49.81 13.16 -0.10
C ALA A 145 49.55 11.75 0.46
N LYS A 146 48.28 11.37 0.60
CA LYS A 146 47.87 10.05 1.12
C LYS A 146 47.91 8.97 0.05
N LEU A 147 47.94 9.34 -1.23
CA LEU A 147 47.92 8.40 -2.36
C LEU A 147 49.24 7.61 -2.44
N SER A 148 49.12 6.28 -2.52
CA SER A 148 50.25 5.39 -2.69
C SER A 148 50.90 5.51 -4.08
N ARG A 149 52.04 4.84 -4.26
CA ARG A 149 52.77 4.82 -5.54
C ARG A 149 52.05 4.05 -6.65
N ARG A 150 50.99 3.32 -6.30
CA ARG A 150 50.15 2.51 -7.19
C ARG A 150 48.68 2.95 -7.18
N ALA A 151 48.42 4.18 -6.72
CA ALA A 151 47.07 4.64 -6.45
C ALA A 151 46.21 4.74 -7.70
N VAL A 152 44.93 4.43 -7.54
CA VAL A 152 43.88 4.66 -8.54
C VAL A 152 42.86 5.62 -7.92
N VAL A 153 42.64 6.76 -8.57
CA VAL A 153 41.66 7.75 -8.14
C VAL A 153 40.47 7.75 -9.08
N LEU A 154 39.28 7.69 -8.52
CA LEU A 154 38.02 7.65 -9.23
C LEU A 154 37.26 8.95 -9.02
N PHE A 155 36.78 9.55 -10.11
CA PHE A 155 35.95 10.76 -10.09
C PHE A 155 34.58 10.44 -10.69
N HIS A 156 33.52 10.57 -9.92
CA HIS A 156 32.17 10.35 -10.41
C HIS A 156 31.57 11.62 -11.06
N ASP A 157 30.56 11.46 -11.92
CA ASP A 157 29.86 12.54 -12.63
C ASP A 157 30.70 13.37 -13.63
N ILE A 158 31.73 12.77 -14.23
CA ILE A 158 32.59 13.46 -15.21
C ILE A 158 31.88 13.84 -16.53
N ASN A 159 30.64 13.37 -16.77
CA ASN A 159 29.82 13.75 -17.95
C ASN A 159 28.68 14.71 -17.65
N VAL A 160 28.49 15.13 -16.40
CA VAL A 160 27.46 16.13 -16.04
C VAL A 160 27.98 17.53 -16.35
N ARG A 161 27.13 18.39 -16.96
CA ARG A 161 27.52 19.75 -17.43
C ARG A 161 26.55 20.85 -16.97
N GLU A 162 25.51 20.50 -16.24
CA GLU A 162 24.45 21.40 -15.80
C GLU A 162 24.50 21.66 -14.29
N ARG A 163 23.62 22.53 -13.78
CA ARG A 163 23.40 22.75 -12.34
C ARG A 163 24.66 23.11 -11.52
N GLY A 164 25.67 23.72 -12.15
CA GLY A 164 26.91 24.10 -11.47
C GLY A 164 27.95 22.98 -11.36
N PHE A 165 27.71 21.81 -11.94
CA PHE A 165 28.67 20.70 -11.94
C PHE A 165 29.99 21.09 -12.61
N GLY A 166 31.08 20.86 -11.89
CA GLY A 166 32.44 21.24 -12.27
C GLY A 166 33.44 20.09 -12.32
N VAL A 167 33.06 18.86 -11.93
CA VAL A 167 33.93 17.67 -11.94
C VAL A 167 34.62 17.49 -13.28
N TRP A 168 33.86 17.60 -14.36
CA TRP A 168 34.38 17.43 -15.72
C TRP A 168 35.50 18.39 -16.10
N LYS A 169 35.47 19.64 -15.59
CA LYS A 169 36.52 20.63 -15.85
C LYS A 169 37.81 20.20 -15.17
N TYR A 170 37.70 19.78 -13.92
CA TYR A 170 38.85 19.30 -13.16
C TYR A 170 39.41 18.00 -13.73
N TRP A 171 38.52 17.08 -14.14
CA TRP A 171 38.89 15.87 -14.86
C TRP A 171 39.69 16.16 -16.14
N ASP A 172 39.24 17.12 -16.96
CA ASP A 172 39.92 17.52 -18.19
C ASP A 172 41.34 18.05 -17.93
N GLU A 173 41.58 18.70 -16.79
CA GLU A 173 42.92 19.12 -16.35
C GLU A 173 43.78 17.93 -15.89
N MET A 174 43.20 17.01 -15.12
CA MET A 174 43.93 15.88 -14.53
C MET A 174 44.29 14.81 -15.56
N ARG A 175 43.42 14.52 -16.53
CA ARG A 175 43.68 13.52 -17.58
C ARG A 175 44.85 13.86 -18.49
N VAL A 176 45.29 15.12 -18.50
CA VAL A 176 46.50 15.56 -19.23
C VAL A 176 47.77 15.22 -18.45
N GLN A 177 47.68 15.15 -17.11
CA GLN A 177 48.82 14.97 -16.22
C GLN A 177 49.09 13.51 -15.87
N TYR A 178 48.06 12.66 -15.90
CA TYR A 178 48.14 11.26 -15.50
C TYR A 178 47.54 10.34 -16.56
N PRO A 179 48.03 9.09 -16.69
CA PRO A 179 47.31 8.07 -17.45
C PRO A 179 45.89 7.91 -16.93
N SER A 180 44.92 7.88 -17.85
CA SER A 180 43.52 7.95 -17.47
C SER A 180 42.61 7.15 -18.40
N PHE A 181 41.44 6.76 -17.91
CA PHE A 181 40.34 6.23 -18.71
C PHE A 181 39.01 6.88 -18.30
N ALA A 182 38.14 7.17 -19.26
CA ALA A 182 36.83 7.78 -19.01
C ALA A 182 35.68 6.84 -19.39
N PHE A 183 34.84 6.52 -18.41
CA PHE A 183 33.54 5.92 -18.66
C PHE A 183 32.51 6.98 -19.05
N THR A 184 31.63 6.62 -19.99
CA THR A 184 30.62 7.51 -20.58
C THR A 184 29.18 7.22 -20.15
N HIS A 185 28.93 6.03 -19.62
CA HIS A 185 27.63 5.62 -19.08
C HIS A 185 27.48 6.14 -17.64
N THR A 186 26.26 6.10 -17.11
CA THR A 186 26.03 6.27 -15.66
C THR A 186 26.57 7.62 -15.15
N HIS A 187 26.35 8.69 -15.92
CA HIS A 187 26.85 10.05 -15.69
C HIS A 187 28.38 10.23 -15.73
N GLY A 188 29.11 9.13 -15.93
CA GLY A 188 30.53 9.08 -16.20
C GLY A 188 31.37 8.81 -14.96
N LEU A 189 32.44 8.05 -15.16
CA LEU A 189 33.44 7.76 -14.15
C LEU A 189 34.84 7.95 -14.74
N GLY A 190 35.59 8.89 -14.18
CA GLY A 190 37.00 9.09 -14.49
C GLY A 190 37.87 8.16 -13.68
N VAL A 191 38.78 7.45 -14.32
CA VAL A 191 39.78 6.57 -13.70
C VAL A 191 41.15 7.17 -13.91
N LEU A 192 41.78 7.66 -12.86
CA LEU A 192 43.09 8.32 -12.89
C LEU A 192 44.15 7.43 -12.22
N LEU A 193 45.26 7.16 -12.92
CA LEU A 193 46.36 6.37 -12.38
C LEU A 193 47.45 7.28 -11.79
N VAL A 194 47.56 7.28 -10.46
CA VAL A 194 48.49 8.15 -9.73
C VAL A 194 49.68 7.36 -9.21
N GLY A 195 50.88 7.83 -9.52
CA GLY A 195 52.13 7.18 -9.14
C GLY A 195 52.64 6.18 -10.20
N PRO A 196 53.93 5.77 -10.10
CA PRO A 196 54.61 5.03 -11.16
C PRO A 196 54.38 3.51 -11.16
N GLU A 197 53.79 2.94 -10.11
CA GLU A 197 53.73 1.48 -9.89
C GLU A 197 52.38 0.87 -10.30
N GLN A 198 51.94 1.20 -11.52
CA GLN A 198 50.62 0.82 -12.02
C GLN A 198 50.61 -0.59 -12.62
N PRO A 199 49.62 -1.45 -12.27
CA PRO A 199 49.43 -2.74 -12.91
C PRO A 199 49.28 -2.60 -14.44
N GLN A 200 49.94 -3.47 -15.20
CA GLN A 200 49.88 -3.45 -16.66
C GLN A 200 48.43 -3.47 -17.21
N PRO A 201 47.47 -4.24 -16.66
CA PRO A 201 46.09 -4.22 -17.15
C PRO A 201 45.37 -2.88 -17.00
N LEU A 202 45.73 -2.04 -16.01
CA LEU A 202 45.19 -0.68 -15.87
C LEU A 202 45.80 0.28 -16.89
N LEU A 203 47.10 0.15 -17.15
CA LEU A 203 47.77 0.91 -18.21
C LEU A 203 47.18 0.56 -19.58
N ASP A 204 46.89 -0.72 -19.81
CA ASP A 204 46.24 -1.17 -21.04
C ASP A 204 44.82 -0.64 -21.18
N LEU A 205 44.05 -0.55 -20.07
CA LEU A 205 42.75 0.12 -20.05
C LEU A 205 42.87 1.59 -20.48
N CYS A 206 43.81 2.34 -19.93
CA CYS A 206 44.01 3.76 -20.28
C CYS A 206 44.38 3.96 -21.75
N ARG A 207 45.20 3.07 -22.32
CA ARG A 207 45.57 3.10 -23.75
C ARG A 207 44.38 2.90 -24.69
N LEU A 208 43.28 2.31 -24.22
CA LEU A 208 42.08 2.19 -25.05
C LEU A 208 41.50 3.56 -25.39
N ASP A 209 41.63 4.56 -24.50
CA ASP A 209 41.09 5.92 -24.71
C ASP A 209 41.85 6.69 -25.81
N ASP A 210 43.12 6.33 -26.04
CA ASP A 210 43.97 6.90 -27.10
C ASP A 210 43.83 6.18 -28.46
N ALA A 211 43.17 5.02 -28.48
CA ALA A 211 43.11 4.15 -29.66
C ALA A 211 41.77 4.31 -30.41
N ASN A 212 41.85 4.46 -31.74
CA ASN A 212 40.74 4.64 -32.70
C ASN A 212 39.69 3.50 -32.67
N GLY A 213 38.87 3.43 -31.61
CA GLY A 213 37.70 2.53 -31.47
C GLY A 213 37.71 1.61 -30.25
N ASP A 214 38.84 1.38 -29.60
CA ASP A 214 38.93 0.44 -28.46
C ASP A 214 38.33 1.02 -27.16
N ALA A 215 38.40 2.35 -26.96
CA ALA A 215 37.70 3.07 -25.89
C ALA A 215 36.20 2.74 -25.87
N VAL A 216 35.61 2.63 -27.07
CA VAL A 216 34.20 2.32 -27.27
C VAL A 216 33.88 0.90 -26.82
N LEU A 217 34.78 -0.06 -27.03
CA LEU A 217 34.58 -1.45 -26.62
C LEU A 217 34.66 -1.60 -25.10
N GLY A 218 35.65 -0.96 -24.45
CA GLY A 218 35.75 -0.94 -22.99
C GLY A 218 34.53 -0.29 -22.34
N ASN A 219 34.11 0.87 -22.85
CA ASN A 219 32.89 1.54 -22.41
C ASN A 219 31.64 0.65 -22.57
N ARG A 220 31.45 0.04 -23.74
CA ARG A 220 30.30 -0.82 -24.01
C ARG A 220 30.28 -2.05 -23.11
N LEU A 221 31.44 -2.68 -22.85
CA LEU A 221 31.50 -3.86 -21.99
C LEU A 221 30.94 -3.54 -20.60
N PHE A 222 31.47 -2.51 -19.95
CA PHE A 222 31.05 -2.14 -18.60
C PHE A 222 29.62 -1.57 -18.57
N ASP A 223 29.22 -0.79 -19.58
CA ASP A 223 27.83 -0.32 -19.72
C ASP A 223 26.84 -1.49 -19.85
N GLN A 224 27.16 -2.52 -20.65
CA GLN A 224 26.29 -3.69 -20.78
C GLN A 224 26.22 -4.50 -19.48
N LEU A 225 27.34 -4.67 -18.77
CA LEU A 225 27.33 -5.33 -17.46
C LEU A 225 26.53 -4.53 -16.42
N GLY A 226 26.65 -3.21 -16.42
CA GLY A 226 25.86 -2.32 -15.57
C GLY A 226 24.35 -2.44 -15.85
N LYS A 227 23.95 -2.43 -17.13
CA LYS A 227 22.54 -2.64 -17.53
C LYS A 227 21.96 -3.97 -17.10
N LEU A 228 22.79 -5.03 -16.98
CA LEU A 228 22.32 -6.30 -16.45
C LEU A 228 21.96 -6.21 -14.96
N ILE A 229 22.66 -5.37 -14.20
CA ILE A 229 22.32 -5.11 -12.79
C ILE A 229 20.97 -4.37 -12.72
N ASP A 230 20.80 -3.31 -13.50
CA ASP A 230 19.55 -2.54 -13.55
C ASP A 230 18.37 -3.44 -13.95
N ALA A 231 18.54 -4.27 -14.98
CA ALA A 231 17.51 -5.21 -15.41
C ALA A 231 17.14 -6.23 -14.32
N ASN A 232 18.11 -6.70 -13.52
CA ASN A 232 17.84 -7.63 -12.42
C ASN A 232 17.06 -6.94 -11.28
N ILE A 233 17.37 -5.67 -10.98
CA ILE A 233 16.63 -4.86 -10.01
C ILE A 233 15.17 -4.67 -10.48
N ASP A 234 14.98 -4.37 -11.76
CA ASP A 234 13.65 -4.22 -12.36
C ASP A 234 12.84 -5.51 -12.28
N ILE A 235 13.45 -6.66 -12.62
CA ILE A 235 12.79 -7.97 -12.55
C ILE A 235 12.32 -8.27 -11.11
N VAL A 236 13.17 -8.05 -10.12
CA VAL A 236 12.81 -8.28 -8.71
C VAL A 236 11.69 -7.34 -8.26
N THR A 237 11.75 -6.07 -8.67
CA THR A 237 10.73 -5.06 -8.35
C THR A 237 9.39 -5.42 -8.98
N LEU A 238 9.38 -5.78 -10.27
CA LEU A 238 8.19 -6.21 -11.00
C LEU A 238 7.58 -7.48 -10.39
N ALA A 239 8.39 -8.45 -9.98
CA ALA A 239 7.91 -9.67 -9.33
C ALA A 239 7.22 -9.37 -7.97
N ARG A 240 7.76 -8.43 -7.19
CA ARG A 240 7.14 -8.00 -5.92
C ARG A 240 5.81 -7.29 -6.15
N GLU A 241 5.77 -6.36 -7.10
CA GLU A 241 4.53 -5.65 -7.45
C GLU A 241 3.46 -6.60 -8.01
N GLN A 242 3.86 -7.57 -8.82
CA GLN A 242 2.96 -8.62 -9.30
C GLN A 242 2.36 -9.41 -8.13
N GLY A 243 3.19 -9.82 -7.16
CA GLY A 243 2.72 -10.51 -5.96
C GLY A 243 1.72 -9.67 -5.14
N ARG A 244 2.01 -8.37 -4.97
CA ARG A 244 1.13 -7.42 -4.29
C ARG A 244 -0.22 -7.28 -5.01
N LEU A 245 -0.20 -7.14 -6.34
CA LEU A 245 -1.41 -7.02 -7.16
C LEU A 245 -2.24 -8.31 -7.11
N ILE A 246 -1.62 -9.49 -7.16
CA ILE A 246 -2.32 -10.77 -6.99
C ILE A 246 -3.00 -10.84 -5.63
N GLY A 247 -2.34 -10.39 -4.55
CA GLY A 247 -2.93 -10.30 -3.22
C GLY A 247 -4.18 -9.44 -3.19
N LEU A 248 -4.10 -8.22 -3.73
CA LEU A 248 -5.24 -7.30 -3.83
C LEU A 248 -6.39 -7.87 -4.67
N VAL A 249 -6.09 -8.53 -5.80
CA VAL A 249 -7.12 -9.17 -6.63
C VAL A 249 -7.85 -10.26 -5.86
N ASN A 250 -7.13 -11.12 -5.13
CA ASN A 250 -7.73 -12.18 -4.32
C ASN A 250 -8.62 -11.62 -3.19
N GLU A 251 -8.17 -10.53 -2.54
CA GLU A 251 -8.97 -9.84 -1.52
C GLU A 251 -10.27 -9.27 -2.12
N HIS A 252 -10.17 -8.60 -3.26
CA HIS A 252 -11.34 -8.06 -3.98
C HIS A 252 -12.28 -9.16 -4.46
N GLU A 253 -11.78 -10.29 -4.97
CA GLU A 253 -12.61 -11.42 -5.37
C GLU A 253 -13.35 -12.04 -4.19
N THR A 254 -12.68 -12.20 -3.05
CA THR A 254 -13.29 -12.71 -1.82
C THR A 254 -14.39 -11.79 -1.32
N ALA A 255 -14.13 -10.48 -1.28
CA ALA A 255 -15.14 -9.48 -0.91
C ALA A 255 -16.32 -9.47 -1.90
N ARG A 256 -16.06 -9.61 -3.19
CA ARG A 256 -17.11 -9.68 -4.23
C ARG A 256 -17.97 -10.93 -4.08
N GLN A 257 -17.40 -12.07 -3.74
CA GLN A 257 -18.14 -13.31 -3.46
C GLN A 257 -19.02 -13.16 -2.22
N ALA A 258 -18.48 -12.59 -1.14
CA ALA A 258 -19.24 -12.34 0.08
C ALA A 258 -20.44 -11.41 -0.18
N LEU A 259 -20.22 -10.30 -0.89
CA LEU A 259 -21.30 -9.37 -1.26
C LEU A 259 -22.32 -10.04 -2.20
N SER A 260 -21.86 -10.86 -3.15
CA SER A 260 -22.76 -11.61 -4.03
C SER A 260 -23.64 -12.59 -3.25
N GLN A 261 -23.10 -13.23 -2.22
CA GLN A 261 -23.86 -14.12 -1.35
C GLN A 261 -24.89 -13.35 -0.52
N GLU A 262 -24.50 -12.21 0.06
CA GLU A 262 -25.41 -11.35 0.81
C GLU A 262 -26.59 -10.86 -0.05
N VAL A 263 -26.34 -10.48 -1.31
CA VAL A 263 -27.39 -10.10 -2.27
C VAL A 263 -28.36 -11.26 -2.52
N VAL A 264 -27.86 -12.49 -2.67
CA VAL A 264 -28.69 -13.70 -2.84
C VAL A 264 -29.55 -13.95 -1.60
N ASP A 265 -28.96 -13.83 -0.41
CA ASP A 265 -29.64 -14.04 0.86
C ASP A 265 -30.74 -13.00 1.08
N LEU A 266 -30.45 -11.72 0.81
CA LEU A 266 -31.41 -10.61 0.89
C LEU A 266 -32.55 -10.79 -0.11
N LYS A 267 -32.25 -11.19 -1.35
CA LYS A 267 -33.27 -11.45 -2.37
C LYS A 267 -34.20 -12.58 -1.94
N THR A 268 -33.64 -13.68 -1.45
CA THR A 268 -34.41 -14.82 -0.95
C THR A 268 -35.30 -14.41 0.24
N GLY A 269 -34.77 -13.62 1.17
CA GLY A 269 -35.53 -13.09 2.30
C GLY A 269 -36.66 -12.14 1.89
N LEU A 270 -36.45 -11.33 0.84
CA LEU A 270 -37.48 -10.47 0.25
C LEU A 270 -38.60 -11.29 -0.39
N GLU A 271 -38.27 -12.31 -1.17
CA GLU A 271 -39.25 -13.21 -1.81
C GLU A 271 -40.12 -13.90 -0.75
N GLN A 272 -39.52 -14.41 0.33
CA GLN A 272 -40.27 -15.01 1.45
C GLN A 272 -41.21 -14.02 2.14
N ARG A 273 -40.78 -12.76 2.31
CA ARG A 273 -41.64 -11.71 2.90
C ARG A 273 -42.79 -11.34 1.99
N ILE A 274 -42.55 -11.24 0.68
CA ILE A 274 -43.60 -11.00 -0.32
C ILE A 274 -44.64 -12.12 -0.27
N ASP A 275 -44.22 -13.38 -0.25
CA ASP A 275 -45.12 -14.53 -0.13
C ASP A 275 -45.93 -14.52 1.18
N ALA A 276 -45.29 -14.17 2.29
CA ALA A 276 -45.98 -14.05 3.58
C ALA A 276 -47.03 -12.92 3.56
N LEU A 277 -46.71 -11.78 2.96
CA LEU A 277 -47.66 -10.66 2.79
C LEU A 277 -48.82 -11.04 1.87
N HIS A 278 -48.57 -11.75 0.76
CA HIS A 278 -49.63 -12.26 -0.10
C HIS A 278 -50.58 -13.22 0.64
N LYS A 279 -50.03 -14.16 1.42
CA LYS A 279 -50.84 -15.08 2.25
C LYS A 279 -51.66 -14.34 3.31
N ALA A 280 -51.06 -13.33 3.96
CA ALA A 280 -51.76 -12.51 4.94
C ALA A 280 -52.90 -11.70 4.31
N ALA A 281 -52.69 -11.15 3.11
CA ALA A 281 -53.71 -10.42 2.36
C ALA A 281 -54.90 -11.33 2.00
N LEU A 282 -54.65 -12.54 1.48
CA LEU A 282 -55.70 -13.51 1.17
C LEU A 282 -56.52 -13.87 2.42
N LYS A 283 -55.85 -14.10 3.55
CA LYS A 283 -56.52 -14.41 4.81
C LYS A 283 -57.34 -13.23 5.34
N MET A 284 -56.88 -12.00 5.12
CA MET A 284 -57.62 -10.80 5.47
C MET A 284 -58.90 -10.68 4.63
N ASP A 285 -58.83 -10.96 3.33
CA ASP A 285 -60.00 -11.01 2.44
C ASP A 285 -61.03 -12.07 2.87
N GLU A 286 -60.57 -13.27 3.26
CA GLU A 286 -61.43 -14.33 3.81
C GLU A 286 -62.12 -13.88 5.10
N LEU A 287 -61.38 -13.26 6.01
CA LEU A 287 -61.90 -12.73 7.27
C LEU A 287 -62.92 -11.61 7.03
N THR A 288 -62.65 -10.69 6.10
CA THR A 288 -63.58 -9.63 5.71
C THR A 288 -64.87 -10.21 5.14
N SER A 289 -64.78 -11.20 4.24
CA SER A 289 -65.95 -11.88 3.67
C SER A 289 -66.78 -12.59 4.75
N SER A 290 -66.11 -13.24 5.71
CA SER A 290 -66.77 -13.89 6.85
C SER A 290 -67.45 -12.89 7.77
N LEU A 291 -66.81 -11.74 8.01
CA LEU A 291 -67.37 -10.65 8.81
C LEU A 291 -68.61 -10.04 8.14
N ASP A 292 -68.57 -9.80 6.82
CA ASP A 292 -69.71 -9.30 6.06
C ASP A 292 -70.89 -10.28 6.10
N ALA A 293 -70.63 -11.59 6.00
CA ALA A 293 -71.67 -12.62 6.13
C ALA A 293 -72.26 -12.66 7.55
N ALA A 294 -71.42 -12.53 8.58
CA ALA A 294 -71.86 -12.46 9.96
C ALA A 294 -72.71 -11.20 10.23
N ASP A 295 -72.32 -10.04 9.71
CA ASP A 295 -73.09 -8.79 9.84
C ASP A 295 -74.46 -8.90 9.16
N LEU A 296 -74.52 -9.52 7.97
CA LEU A 296 -75.78 -9.77 7.27
C LEU A 296 -76.73 -10.66 8.11
N LEU A 297 -76.23 -11.78 8.62
CA LEU A 297 -76.98 -12.68 9.50
C LEU A 297 -77.48 -11.96 10.76
N LEU A 298 -76.62 -11.13 11.38
CA LEU A 298 -76.98 -10.39 12.59
C LEU A 298 -78.09 -9.37 12.30
N ARG A 299 -78.03 -8.67 11.16
CA ARG A 299 -79.09 -7.75 10.72
C ARG A 299 -80.40 -8.46 10.46
N GLU A 300 -80.36 -9.66 9.86
CA GLU A 300 -81.56 -10.47 9.63
C GLU A 300 -82.19 -10.93 10.95
N GLN A 301 -81.38 -11.43 11.89
CA GLN A 301 -81.84 -11.81 13.23
C GLN A 301 -82.41 -10.61 14.01
N LEU A 302 -81.79 -9.43 13.90
CA LEU A 302 -82.28 -8.21 14.53
C LEU A 302 -83.65 -7.80 13.96
N SER A 303 -83.79 -7.80 12.63
CA SER A 303 -85.05 -7.52 11.94
C SER A 303 -86.16 -8.50 12.36
N HIS A 304 -85.84 -9.79 12.40
CA HIS A 304 -86.78 -10.83 12.85
C HIS A 304 -87.20 -10.61 14.30
N SER A 305 -86.25 -10.32 15.19
CA SER A 305 -86.53 -10.05 16.61
C SER A 305 -87.38 -8.79 16.80
N GLN A 306 -87.12 -7.73 16.02
CA GLN A 306 -87.93 -6.51 16.01
C GLN A 306 -89.36 -6.78 15.52
N ALA A 307 -89.54 -7.60 14.50
CA ALA A 307 -90.86 -8.00 14.02
C ALA A 307 -91.64 -8.80 15.08
N ILE A 308 -90.97 -9.72 15.78
CA ILE A 308 -91.57 -10.46 16.91
C ILE A 308 -91.97 -9.49 18.03
N LEU A 309 -91.08 -8.57 18.42
CA LEU A 309 -91.37 -7.58 19.46
C LEU A 309 -92.58 -6.71 19.09
N ALA A 310 -92.63 -6.18 17.86
CA ALA A 310 -93.77 -5.39 17.39
C ALA A 310 -95.08 -6.19 17.39
N SER A 311 -95.04 -7.47 17.01
CA SER A 311 -96.20 -8.37 17.08
C SER A 311 -96.67 -8.58 18.53
N ARG A 312 -95.74 -8.83 19.46
CA ARG A 312 -96.04 -8.99 20.90
C ARG A 312 -96.53 -7.71 21.56
N GLU A 313 -96.04 -6.55 21.13
CA GLU A 313 -96.54 -5.25 21.58
C GLU A 313 -97.97 -5.03 21.12
N LYS A 314 -98.29 -5.35 19.86
CA LYS A 314 -99.65 -5.30 19.32
C LYS A 314 -100.58 -6.26 20.07
N GLU A 315 -100.16 -7.49 20.28
CA GLU A 315 -100.92 -8.49 21.06
C GLU A 315 -101.18 -7.99 22.49
N ASN A 316 -100.19 -7.38 23.16
CA ASN A 316 -100.37 -6.75 24.46
C ASN A 316 -101.36 -5.58 24.42
N GLN A 317 -101.32 -4.75 23.38
CA GLN A 317 -102.28 -3.64 23.21
C GLN A 317 -103.70 -4.18 23.02
N ASP A 318 -103.89 -5.21 22.19
CA ASP A 318 -105.18 -5.85 21.93
C ASP A 318 -105.73 -6.54 23.20
N LEU A 319 -104.87 -7.23 23.96
CA LEU A 319 -105.20 -7.81 25.27
C LEU A 319 -105.59 -6.72 26.28
N ASN A 320 -104.83 -5.63 26.35
CA ASN A 320 -105.14 -4.49 27.22
C ASN A 320 -106.46 -3.83 26.83
N ALA A 321 -106.73 -3.64 25.54
CA ALA A 321 -107.99 -3.10 25.04
C ALA A 321 -109.18 -4.02 25.36
N SER A 322 -108.99 -5.33 25.20
CA SER A 322 -109.98 -6.36 25.57
C SER A 322 -110.25 -6.37 27.07
N LEU A 323 -109.20 -6.31 27.90
CA LEU A 323 -109.31 -6.16 29.35
C LEU A 323 -110.10 -4.91 29.74
N LEU A 324 -109.79 -3.77 29.11
CA LEU A 324 -110.51 -2.52 29.31
C LEU A 324 -111.99 -2.64 28.90
N SER A 325 -112.28 -3.30 27.77
CA SER A 325 -113.63 -3.55 27.31
C SER A 325 -114.41 -4.44 28.28
N ILE A 326 -113.83 -5.57 28.69
CA ILE A 326 -114.43 -6.49 29.68
C ILE A 326 -114.63 -5.79 31.01
N THR A 327 -113.69 -4.93 31.43
CA THR A 327 -113.81 -4.16 32.67
C THR A 327 -114.95 -3.14 32.56
N ARG A 328 -115.08 -2.44 31.43
CA ARG A 328 -116.22 -1.54 31.16
C ARG A 328 -117.55 -2.28 31.06
N GLU A 329 -117.58 -3.48 30.46
CA GLU A 329 -118.77 -4.33 30.43
C GLU A 329 -119.14 -4.82 31.82
N LEU A 330 -118.17 -5.25 32.62
CA LEU A 330 -118.38 -5.60 34.03
C LEU A 330 -118.90 -4.40 34.82
N GLU A 331 -118.38 -3.19 34.59
CA GLU A 331 -118.89 -1.97 35.21
C GLU A 331 -120.30 -1.63 34.74
N ARG A 332 -120.61 -1.74 33.44
CA ARG A 332 -121.97 -1.56 32.90
C ARG A 332 -122.96 -2.57 33.46
N VAL A 333 -122.58 -3.85 33.51
CA VAL A 333 -123.39 -4.91 34.13
C VAL A 333 -123.56 -4.59 35.61
N ARG A 334 -122.49 -4.21 36.33
CA ARG A 334 -122.60 -3.79 37.74
C ARG A 334 -123.49 -2.56 37.95
N GLY A 335 -123.55 -1.66 36.97
CA GLY A 335 -124.36 -0.44 37.00
C GLY A 335 -125.80 -0.58 36.49
N SER A 336 -126.15 -1.66 35.79
CA SER A 336 -127.46 -1.83 35.14
C SER A 336 -128.60 -2.07 36.13
N LEU A 337 -129.82 -1.65 35.74
CA LEU A 337 -131.05 -1.81 36.53
C LEU A 337 -131.35 -3.28 36.85
N SER A 338 -131.12 -4.21 35.93
CA SER A 338 -131.33 -5.65 36.17
C SER A 338 -130.33 -6.24 37.16
N TRP A 339 -129.06 -5.83 37.13
CA TRP A 339 -128.09 -6.22 38.16
C TRP A 339 -128.47 -5.64 39.51
N ARG A 340 -128.90 -4.37 39.60
CA ARG A 340 -129.37 -3.76 40.86
C ARG A 340 -130.66 -4.43 41.38
N LEU A 341 -131.59 -4.81 40.50
CA LEU A 341 -132.81 -5.56 40.80
C LEU A 341 -132.55 -7.01 41.26
N MET A 342 -131.48 -7.66 40.78
CA MET A 342 -131.03 -8.98 41.24
C MET A 342 -130.16 -8.93 42.51
N GLY A 343 -129.97 -7.75 43.11
CA GLY A 343 -129.28 -7.57 44.39
C GLY A 343 -129.82 -8.44 45.53
N PRO A 344 -131.15 -8.56 45.74
CA PRO A 344 -131.73 -9.43 46.76
C PRO A 344 -131.46 -10.92 46.51
N LEU A 345 -131.54 -11.38 45.26
CA LEU A 345 -131.32 -12.78 44.87
C LEU A 345 -129.84 -13.21 44.96
N ARG A 346 -128.88 -12.31 44.69
CA ARG A 346 -127.45 -12.61 44.91
C ARG A 346 -127.05 -12.61 46.37
N ARG A 347 -127.77 -11.87 47.23
CA ARG A 347 -127.61 -11.96 48.69
C ARG A 347 -128.02 -13.34 49.22
N VAL A 348 -129.03 -13.96 48.61
CA VAL A 348 -129.45 -15.33 48.91
C VAL A 348 -128.45 -16.37 48.41
N ARG A 349 -127.79 -16.14 47.26
CA ARG A 349 -126.76 -17.08 46.74
C ARG A 349 -125.41 -17.02 47.47
N ARG A 350 -124.99 -15.86 48.00
CA ARG A 350 -123.79 -15.74 48.87
C ARG A 350 -123.99 -16.31 50.29
N LEU A 351 -125.23 -16.64 50.67
CA LEU A 351 -125.51 -17.40 51.89
C LEU A 351 -125.39 -18.93 51.68
N PHE A 352 -125.18 -19.39 50.44
CA PHE A 352 -125.02 -20.80 50.06
C PHE A 352 -123.91 -21.03 49.02
N GLY A 353 -122.89 -20.17 48.99
CA GLY A 353 -121.74 -20.28 48.08
C GLY A 353 -120.62 -19.31 48.40
#